data_AF-A0A353C8J7-F1
#
_entry.id   AF-A0A353C8J7-F1
#
_cell.length_a   1.000
_cell.length_b   1.000
_cell.length_c   1.000
_cell.angle_alpha   90.00
_cell.angle_beta   90.00
_cell.angle_gamma   90.00
#
_symmetry.space_group_name_H-M   'P 1'
#
loop_
_entity.id
_entity.type
_entity.pdbx_description
1 polymer ?
#
loop_
_entity_poly.entity_id
_entity_poly.type
_entity_poly.pdbx_seq_one_letter_code
_entity_poly.pdbx_strand_id
1 'polypeptide(L)'
;NKESWEPQARQLVKSGFRVLSIDFRGFGCSKGPGDDDILSAPLKNDVLAAVRYLLRTGTESVAVVGASLGGWAATAASLDAKNGEIDRIITLGSLTWKTEPERIAVPLLVVATRNDTSGSGPRLPAIRAAFEKVAGQKEMVIFEGSAHAQQMFATEDSSRVMQTILKFLLAK
;
A
#
# COMPACT_ATOMS: atom_id res chain seq x y z
N ASN A 1 11.26 2.52 5.93
CA ASN A 1 12.43 1.63 5.89
C ASN A 1 11.88 0.22 5.72
N LYS A 2 12.40 -0.58 4.81
CA LYS A 2 11.85 -1.91 4.49
C LYS A 2 11.78 -2.85 5.70
N GLU A 3 12.67 -2.67 6.68
CA GLU A 3 12.76 -3.45 7.92
C GLU A 3 11.50 -3.30 8.79
N SER A 4 10.78 -2.17 8.70
CA SER A 4 9.54 -2.00 9.48
C SER A 4 8.40 -2.90 8.99
N TRP A 5 8.57 -3.59 7.87
CA TRP A 5 7.65 -4.60 7.34
C TRP A 5 8.05 -6.03 7.69
N GLU A 6 9.20 -6.26 8.34
CA GLU A 6 9.72 -7.61 8.56
C GLU A 6 8.72 -8.56 9.24
N PRO A 7 8.01 -8.17 10.33
CA PRO A 7 7.05 -9.07 10.96
C PRO A 7 5.90 -9.48 10.03
N GLN A 8 5.41 -8.55 9.20
CA GLN A 8 4.33 -8.79 8.25
C GLN A 8 4.83 -9.64 7.06
N ALA A 9 6.03 -9.35 6.56
CA ALA A 9 6.67 -10.13 5.50
C ALA A 9 6.85 -11.59 5.91
N ARG A 10 7.28 -11.86 7.15
CA ARG A 10 7.39 -13.23 7.68
C ARG A 10 6.04 -13.95 7.73
N GLN A 11 4.96 -13.26 8.09
CA GLN A 11 3.61 -13.83 8.08
C GLN A 11 3.12 -14.14 6.66
N LEU A 12 3.33 -13.22 5.72
CA LEU A 12 2.99 -13.43 4.30
C LEU A 12 3.77 -14.61 3.69
N VAL A 13 5.06 -14.75 4.00
CA VAL A 13 5.87 -15.91 3.57
C VAL A 13 5.31 -17.21 4.15
N LYS A 14 4.92 -17.23 5.43
CA LYS A 14 4.26 -18.40 6.05
C LYS A 14 2.94 -18.77 5.38
N SER A 15 2.25 -17.79 4.77
CA SER A 15 1.03 -18.00 4.00
C SER A 15 1.28 -18.35 2.53
N GLY A 16 2.53 -18.60 2.13
CA GLY A 16 2.89 -19.06 0.78
C GLY A 16 3.24 -17.96 -0.22
N PHE A 17 3.30 -16.70 0.20
CA PHE A 17 3.68 -15.60 -0.68
C PHE A 17 5.19 -15.45 -0.80
N ARG A 18 5.68 -15.15 -2.01
CA ARG A 18 6.99 -14.53 -2.20
C ARG A 18 6.88 -13.03 -1.91
N VAL A 19 7.72 -12.52 -1.01
CA VAL A 19 7.63 -11.13 -0.54
C VAL A 19 8.90 -10.37 -0.87
N LEU A 20 8.75 -9.12 -1.34
CA LEU A 20 9.82 -8.16 -1.52
C LEU A 20 9.43 -6.84 -0.84
N SER A 21 10.13 -6.48 0.23
CA SER A 21 10.06 -5.15 0.83
C SER A 21 11.19 -4.29 0.28
N ILE A 22 10.87 -3.03 -0.05
CA ILE A 22 11.83 -2.11 -0.70
C ILE A 22 12.04 -0.86 0.15
N ASP A 23 13.25 -0.32 0.04
CA ASP A 23 13.55 1.04 0.42
C ASP A 23 13.34 1.94 -0.81
N PHE A 24 12.44 2.91 -0.69
CA PHE A 24 12.24 3.93 -1.71
C PHE A 24 13.53 4.69 -2.00
N ARG A 25 13.67 5.24 -3.22
CA ARG A 25 14.81 6.10 -3.57
C ARG A 25 14.96 7.22 -2.54
N GLY A 26 16.15 7.34 -1.95
CA GLY A 26 16.44 8.32 -0.90
C GLY A 26 15.89 7.98 0.49
N PHE A 27 15.51 6.73 0.74
CA PHE A 27 15.09 6.25 2.05
C PHE A 27 15.92 5.03 2.46
N GLY A 28 16.21 4.89 3.77
CA GLY A 28 16.91 3.70 4.29
C GLY A 28 18.29 3.51 3.64
N CYS A 29 18.51 2.35 3.02
CA CYS A 29 19.76 2.05 2.32
C CYS A 29 19.79 2.51 0.85
N SER A 30 18.66 2.96 0.31
CA SER A 30 18.55 3.43 -1.08
C SER A 30 18.92 4.91 -1.18
N LYS A 31 19.53 5.29 -2.31
CA LYS A 31 19.90 6.68 -2.64
C LYS A 31 19.08 7.22 -3.80
N GLY A 32 18.94 8.54 -3.90
CA GLY A 32 18.31 9.23 -5.02
C GLY A 32 17.60 10.52 -4.61
N PRO A 33 16.73 11.08 -5.48
CA PRO A 33 16.08 12.37 -5.25
C PRO A 33 15.28 12.49 -3.94
N GLY A 34 14.88 11.37 -3.33
CA GLY A 34 14.22 11.38 -2.02
C GLY A 34 15.13 11.72 -0.85
N ASP A 35 16.47 11.71 -1.03
CA ASP A 35 17.43 12.18 -0.03
C ASP A 35 17.25 13.71 0.19
N ASP A 36 16.87 14.45 -0.87
CA ASP A 36 16.61 15.89 -0.82
C ASP A 36 15.14 16.19 -0.48
N ASP A 37 14.20 15.60 -1.22
CA ASP A 37 12.76 15.76 -1.00
C ASP A 37 11.98 14.50 -1.39
N ILE A 38 11.55 13.76 -0.38
CA ILE A 38 10.78 12.53 -0.56
C ILE A 38 9.40 12.77 -1.21
N LEU A 39 8.83 13.97 -1.08
CA LEU A 39 7.48 14.27 -1.57
C LEU A 39 7.44 14.61 -3.07
N SER A 40 8.57 15.01 -3.66
CA SER A 40 8.72 15.20 -5.11
C SER A 40 9.40 14.02 -5.80
N ALA A 41 10.03 13.11 -5.05
CA ALA A 41 10.65 11.91 -5.60
C ALA A 41 9.61 11.02 -6.32
N PRO A 42 9.97 10.42 -7.47
CA PRO A 42 9.04 9.60 -8.26
C PRO A 42 8.89 8.18 -7.67
N LEU A 43 8.35 8.07 -6.46
CA LEU A 43 8.29 6.81 -5.68
C LEU A 43 7.52 5.69 -6.38
N LYS A 44 6.52 6.03 -7.20
CA LYS A 44 5.79 5.06 -8.03
C LYS A 44 6.71 4.22 -8.92
N ASN A 45 7.82 4.80 -9.39
CA ASN A 45 8.78 4.10 -10.23
C ASN A 45 9.54 3.01 -9.45
N ASP A 46 9.73 3.18 -8.15
CA ASP A 46 10.37 2.16 -7.31
C ASP A 46 9.43 0.97 -7.09
N VAL A 47 8.12 1.24 -6.90
CA VAL A 47 7.08 0.20 -6.84
C VAL A 47 7.04 -0.58 -8.16
N LEU A 48 6.97 0.10 -9.31
CA LEU A 48 6.97 -0.55 -10.63
C LEU A 48 8.24 -1.35 -10.88
N ALA A 49 9.40 -0.85 -10.45
CA ALA A 49 10.66 -1.58 -10.56
C ALA A 49 10.63 -2.88 -9.75
N ALA A 50 10.11 -2.84 -8.52
CA ALA A 50 9.95 -4.02 -7.66
C ALA A 50 8.96 -5.03 -8.24
N VAL A 51 7.80 -4.57 -8.73
CA VAL A 51 6.80 -5.40 -9.41
C VAL A 51 7.43 -6.11 -10.61
N ARG A 52 8.08 -5.37 -11.50
CA ARG A 52 8.71 -5.94 -12.71
C ARG A 52 9.88 -6.86 -12.37
N TYR A 53 10.59 -6.61 -11.27
CA TYR A 53 11.63 -7.51 -10.78
C TYR A 53 11.04 -8.86 -10.34
N LEU A 54 9.93 -8.86 -9.58
CA LEU A 54 9.24 -10.09 -9.18
C LEU A 54 8.75 -10.87 -10.41
N LEU A 55 8.10 -10.19 -11.36
CA LEU A 55 7.62 -10.81 -12.61
C LEU A 55 8.77 -11.45 -13.41
N ARG A 56 9.85 -10.70 -13.66
CA ARG A 56 11.03 -11.23 -14.40
C ARG A 56 11.73 -12.37 -13.69
N THR A 57 11.56 -12.50 -12.37
CA THR A 57 12.19 -13.56 -11.58
C THR A 57 11.21 -14.67 -11.22
N GLY A 58 10.12 -14.83 -11.98
CA GLY A 58 9.26 -16.02 -11.95
C GLY A 58 7.97 -15.88 -11.15
N THR A 59 7.58 -14.70 -10.70
CA THR A 59 6.25 -14.48 -10.11
C THR A 59 5.22 -14.23 -11.21
N GLU A 60 4.07 -14.90 -11.14
CA GLU A 60 3.01 -14.81 -12.18
C GLU A 60 2.05 -13.64 -11.95
N SER A 61 1.77 -13.30 -10.69
CA SER A 61 0.91 -12.19 -10.31
C SER A 61 1.48 -11.45 -9.09
N VAL A 62 1.32 -10.13 -9.06
CA VAL A 62 1.90 -9.29 -8.01
C VAL A 62 0.81 -8.43 -7.37
N ALA A 63 0.69 -8.52 -6.05
CA ALA A 63 -0.07 -7.59 -5.24
C ALA A 63 0.87 -6.56 -4.61
N VAL A 64 0.41 -5.32 -4.43
CA VAL A 64 1.19 -4.25 -3.77
C VAL A 64 0.51 -3.82 -2.48
N VAL A 65 1.24 -3.88 -1.37
CA VAL A 65 0.81 -3.35 -0.06
C VAL A 65 1.59 -2.08 0.22
N GLY A 66 0.89 -0.97 0.41
CA GLY A 66 1.49 0.33 0.69
C GLY A 66 0.85 1.01 1.90
N ALA A 67 1.66 1.69 2.71
CA ALA A 67 1.20 2.37 3.91
C ALA A 67 1.57 3.85 3.87
N SER A 68 0.64 4.74 4.23
CA SER A 68 0.84 6.20 4.18
C SER A 68 1.35 6.65 2.81
N LEU A 69 2.54 7.26 2.74
CA LEU A 69 3.25 7.61 1.51
C LEU A 69 3.43 6.41 0.55
N GLY A 70 3.70 5.22 1.07
CA GLY A 70 3.80 4.01 0.27
C GLY A 70 2.45 3.56 -0.32
N GLY A 71 1.34 3.87 0.37
CA GLY A 71 -0.02 3.62 -0.15
C GLY A 71 -0.34 4.50 -1.35
N TRP A 72 0.10 5.77 -1.30
CA TRP A 72 0.06 6.64 -2.46
C TRP A 72 0.94 6.12 -3.60
N ALA A 73 2.19 5.75 -3.32
CA ALA A 73 3.10 5.24 -4.33
C ALA A 73 2.55 3.98 -5.02
N ALA A 74 1.88 3.10 -4.26
CA ALA A 74 1.24 1.89 -4.77
C ALA A 74 0.07 2.21 -5.73
N THR A 75 -0.82 3.14 -5.35
CA THR A 75 -1.93 3.53 -6.22
C THR A 75 -1.43 4.25 -7.46
N ALA A 76 -0.50 5.19 -7.32
CA ALA A 76 0.13 5.86 -8.45
C ALA A 76 0.84 4.88 -9.40
N ALA A 77 1.51 3.85 -8.88
CA ALA A 77 2.12 2.81 -9.69
C ALA A 77 1.09 2.01 -10.49
N SER A 78 -0.07 1.69 -9.93
CA SER A 78 -1.11 0.97 -10.67
C SER A 78 -1.70 1.74 -11.84
N LEU A 79 -1.74 3.06 -11.77
CA LEU A 79 -2.23 3.90 -12.86
C LEU A 79 -1.28 3.90 -14.07
N ASP A 80 -0.01 3.57 -13.84
CA ASP A 80 1.07 3.53 -14.84
C ASP A 80 1.49 2.09 -15.20
N ALA A 81 0.97 1.10 -14.47
CA ALA A 81 1.27 -0.32 -14.69
C ALA A 81 0.64 -0.79 -16.02
N LYS A 82 1.35 -1.65 -16.74
CA LYS A 82 0.76 -2.35 -17.88
C LYS A 82 -0.26 -3.38 -17.38
N ASN A 83 -1.23 -3.73 -18.23
CA ASN A 83 -2.20 -4.77 -17.92
C ASN A 83 -1.50 -6.05 -17.44
N GLY A 84 -1.90 -6.55 -16.28
CA GLY A 84 -1.34 -7.75 -15.65
C GLY A 84 -0.04 -7.54 -14.86
N GLU A 85 0.57 -6.35 -14.82
CA GLU A 85 1.75 -6.12 -13.97
C GLU A 85 1.39 -6.08 -12.48
N ILE A 86 0.25 -5.47 -12.14
CA ILE A 86 -0.27 -5.43 -10.76
C ILE A 86 -1.66 -6.05 -10.78
N ASP A 87 -1.87 -7.06 -9.93
CA ASP A 87 -3.13 -7.78 -9.80
C ASP A 87 -4.09 -7.10 -8.82
N ARG A 88 -3.56 -6.56 -7.71
CA ARG A 88 -4.37 -5.88 -6.68
C ARG A 88 -3.52 -4.98 -5.78
N ILE A 89 -4.18 -4.03 -5.11
CA ILE A 89 -3.53 -3.08 -4.21
C ILE A 89 -4.19 -3.09 -2.85
N ILE A 90 -3.37 -2.97 -1.81
CA ILE A 90 -3.81 -2.76 -0.44
C ILE A 90 -3.16 -1.49 0.08
N THR A 91 -3.96 -0.58 0.63
CA THR A 91 -3.50 0.68 1.20
C THR A 91 -3.80 0.78 2.69
N LEU A 92 -2.82 1.20 3.50
CA LEU A 92 -2.98 1.43 4.94
C LEU A 92 -2.91 2.93 5.26
N GLY A 93 -4.02 3.52 5.69
CA GLY A 93 -4.11 4.93 6.08
C GLY A 93 -3.83 5.93 4.94
N SER A 94 -4.10 5.55 3.68
CA SER A 94 -3.78 6.38 2.51
C SER A 94 -4.64 6.03 1.28
N LEU A 95 -5.06 7.05 0.53
CA LEU A 95 -5.66 6.90 -0.83
C LEU A 95 -5.68 8.23 -1.62
N THR A 96 -5.55 9.38 -0.97
CA THR A 96 -6.11 10.67 -1.42
C THR A 96 -5.15 11.64 -2.07
N TRP A 97 -3.85 11.36 -2.07
CA TRP A 97 -2.87 12.37 -2.44
C TRP A 97 -2.50 12.27 -3.92
N LYS A 98 -2.84 13.27 -4.75
CA LYS A 98 -2.49 13.26 -6.19
C LYS A 98 -2.85 11.93 -6.90
N THR A 99 -3.97 11.33 -6.53
CA THR A 99 -4.50 10.11 -7.14
C THR A 99 -5.72 10.45 -7.98
N GLU A 100 -5.92 9.68 -9.05
CA GLU A 100 -7.13 9.68 -9.88
C GLU A 100 -7.90 8.39 -9.54
N PRO A 101 -8.65 8.35 -8.42
CA PRO A 101 -9.27 7.11 -7.92
C PRO A 101 -10.20 6.45 -8.94
N GLU A 102 -10.88 7.23 -9.77
CA GLU A 102 -11.71 6.76 -10.87
C GLU A 102 -10.96 5.93 -11.92
N ARG A 103 -9.63 6.07 -12.03
CA ARG A 103 -8.78 5.30 -12.95
C ARG A 103 -8.26 4.00 -12.36
N ILE A 104 -8.48 3.74 -11.06
CA ILE A 104 -8.04 2.49 -10.42
C ILE A 104 -8.90 1.34 -10.94
N ALA A 105 -8.28 0.50 -11.77
CA ALA A 105 -8.94 -0.62 -12.45
C ALA A 105 -8.72 -1.98 -11.78
N VAL A 106 -7.74 -2.09 -10.88
CA VAL A 106 -7.42 -3.31 -10.16
C VAL A 106 -8.18 -3.37 -8.82
N PRO A 107 -8.49 -4.58 -8.30
CA PRO A 107 -9.03 -4.74 -6.96
C PRO A 107 -8.26 -3.94 -5.90
N LEU A 108 -9.00 -3.14 -5.11
CA LEU A 108 -8.45 -2.26 -4.09
C LEU A 108 -9.01 -2.60 -2.70
N LEU A 109 -8.12 -2.80 -1.74
CA LEU A 109 -8.46 -2.77 -0.31
C LEU A 109 -7.91 -1.49 0.33
N VAL A 110 -8.74 -0.78 1.07
CA VAL A 110 -8.35 0.33 1.92
C VAL A 110 -8.55 -0.06 3.38
N VAL A 111 -7.48 -0.04 4.15
CA VAL A 111 -7.52 -0.20 5.60
C VAL A 111 -7.22 1.14 6.25
N ALA A 112 -8.14 1.62 7.09
CA ALA A 112 -7.99 2.90 7.79
C ALA A 112 -8.33 2.75 9.27
N THR A 113 -7.91 3.71 10.09
CA THR A 113 -8.33 3.85 11.48
C THR A 113 -9.24 5.07 11.63
N ARG A 114 -10.24 4.98 12.51
CA ARG A 114 -11.31 5.98 12.64
C ARG A 114 -10.78 7.38 12.92
N ASN A 115 -9.79 7.48 13.81
CA ASN A 115 -9.27 8.73 14.35
C ASN A 115 -7.84 9.02 13.88
N ASP A 116 -7.42 8.50 12.72
CA ASP A 116 -6.13 8.82 12.09
C ASP A 116 -6.07 10.31 11.70
N THR A 117 -5.10 11.06 12.24
CA THR A 117 -4.96 12.51 12.01
C THR A 117 -3.58 12.90 11.51
N SER A 118 -3.56 13.95 10.69
CA SER A 118 -2.37 14.60 10.15
C SER A 118 -2.33 16.08 10.56
N GLY A 119 -1.28 16.80 10.16
CA GLY A 119 -1.27 18.27 10.26
C GLY A 119 -2.42 18.96 9.49
N SER A 120 -3.02 18.27 8.51
CA SER A 120 -4.20 18.73 7.76
C SER A 120 -5.53 18.28 8.36
N GLY A 121 -5.52 17.69 9.56
CA GLY A 121 -6.71 17.15 10.23
C GLY A 121 -6.96 15.66 9.98
N PRO A 122 -8.18 15.16 10.25
CA PRO A 122 -8.55 13.74 10.10
C PRO A 122 -8.38 13.24 8.66
N ARG A 123 -7.74 12.08 8.49
CA ARG A 123 -7.51 11.47 7.16
C ARG A 123 -8.74 10.75 6.61
N LEU A 124 -9.54 10.14 7.47
CA LEU A 124 -10.63 9.24 7.05
C LEU A 124 -11.67 9.89 6.13
N PRO A 125 -12.16 11.13 6.36
CA PRO A 125 -13.15 11.74 5.47
C PRO A 125 -12.66 11.86 4.02
N ALA A 126 -11.42 12.30 3.83
CA ALA A 126 -10.82 12.38 2.51
C ALA A 126 -10.64 10.98 1.90
N ILE A 127 -10.15 10.00 2.67
CA ILE A 127 -9.95 8.62 2.21
C ILE A 127 -11.28 8.02 1.73
N ARG A 128 -12.37 8.22 2.48
CA ARG A 128 -13.72 7.81 2.08
C ARG A 128 -14.16 8.49 0.79
N ALA A 129 -13.99 9.81 0.68
CA ALA A 129 -14.37 10.54 -0.53
C ALA A 129 -13.62 10.05 -1.77
N ALA A 130 -12.34 9.69 -1.65
CA ALA A 130 -11.59 9.08 -2.76
C ALA A 130 -12.04 7.64 -3.04
N PHE A 131 -12.30 6.84 -2.01
CA PHE A 131 -12.78 5.47 -2.15
C PHE A 131 -14.11 5.38 -2.89
N GLU A 132 -15.05 6.30 -2.63
CA GLU A 132 -16.34 6.34 -3.33
C GLU A 132 -16.19 6.52 -4.85
N LYS A 133 -15.15 7.23 -5.29
CA LYS A 133 -14.87 7.46 -6.72
C LYS A 133 -14.26 6.27 -7.46
N VAL A 134 -13.72 5.28 -6.74
CA VAL A 134 -13.13 4.08 -7.37
C VAL A 134 -14.25 3.29 -8.05
N ALA A 135 -14.11 3.05 -9.35
CA ALA A 135 -15.13 2.39 -10.17
C ALA A 135 -15.04 0.85 -10.14
N GLY A 136 -13.84 0.31 -9.92
CA GLY A 136 -13.58 -1.14 -9.88
C GLY A 136 -13.94 -1.80 -8.55
N GLN A 137 -13.58 -3.09 -8.43
CA GLN A 137 -13.74 -3.85 -7.20
C GLN A 137 -12.98 -3.18 -6.05
N LYS A 138 -13.71 -2.85 -4.98
CA LYS A 138 -13.16 -2.11 -3.86
C LYS A 138 -13.72 -2.59 -2.53
N GLU A 139 -12.87 -2.63 -1.51
CA GLU A 139 -13.24 -2.94 -0.13
C GLU A 139 -12.60 -1.91 0.81
N MET A 140 -13.34 -1.50 1.86
CA MET A 140 -12.81 -0.64 2.92
C MET A 140 -13.07 -1.27 4.28
N VAL A 141 -12.03 -1.40 5.09
CA VAL A 141 -12.12 -1.86 6.47
C VAL A 141 -11.60 -0.76 7.39
N ILE A 142 -12.40 -0.43 8.40
CA ILE A 142 -12.07 0.62 9.36
C ILE A 142 -11.92 0.01 10.74
N PHE A 143 -10.76 0.28 11.32
CA PHE A 143 -10.39 -0.10 12.67
C PHE A 143 -10.65 1.06 13.62
N GLU A 144 -10.96 0.76 14.89
CA GLU A 144 -11.09 1.79 15.91
C GLU A 144 -9.71 2.31 16.33
N GLY A 145 -9.68 3.47 17.00
CA GLY A 145 -8.44 4.13 17.41
C GLY A 145 -7.85 5.07 16.35
N SER A 146 -6.58 5.44 16.53
CA SER A 146 -5.90 6.52 15.79
C SER A 146 -4.58 6.10 15.13
N ALA A 147 -4.21 4.82 15.21
CA ALA A 147 -2.91 4.35 14.73
C ALA A 147 -2.75 4.60 13.23
N HIS A 148 -1.67 5.27 12.83
CA HIS A 148 -1.45 5.64 11.44
C HIS A 148 -0.72 4.52 10.67
N ALA A 149 -1.30 4.09 9.55
CA ALA A 149 -0.63 3.25 8.57
C ALA A 149 0.00 1.96 9.18
N GLN A 150 1.32 1.77 9.11
CA GLN A 150 1.98 0.58 9.68
C GLN A 150 1.86 0.48 11.21
N GLN A 151 1.57 1.58 11.90
CA GLN A 151 1.39 1.58 13.36
C GLN A 151 0.19 0.72 13.79
N MET A 152 -0.75 0.44 12.88
CA MET A 152 -1.87 -0.47 13.15
C MET A 152 -1.39 -1.89 13.54
N PHE A 153 -0.18 -2.29 13.13
CA PHE A 153 0.39 -3.58 13.53
C PHE A 153 1.01 -3.59 14.94
N ALA A 154 1.12 -2.43 15.58
CA ALA A 154 1.60 -2.28 16.95
C ALA A 154 0.45 -2.10 17.96
N THR A 155 -0.81 -2.24 17.53
CA THR A 155 -1.99 -2.20 18.40
C THR A 155 -2.52 -3.60 18.70
N GLU A 156 -3.53 -3.69 19.57
CA GLU A 156 -4.27 -4.93 19.84
C GLU A 156 -4.94 -5.51 18.58
N ASP A 157 -5.21 -4.68 17.57
CA ASP A 157 -5.83 -5.09 16.31
C ASP A 157 -4.85 -5.71 15.31
N SER A 158 -3.55 -5.79 15.63
CA SER A 158 -2.48 -6.27 14.73
C SER A 158 -2.82 -7.57 13.98
N SER A 159 -3.29 -8.59 14.71
CA SER A 159 -3.70 -9.87 14.12
C SER A 159 -4.88 -9.71 13.17
N ARG A 160 -5.86 -8.87 13.51
CA ARG A 160 -7.05 -8.63 12.68
C ARG A 160 -6.67 -7.86 11.42
N VAL A 161 -5.76 -6.88 11.50
CA VAL A 161 -5.24 -6.17 10.30
C VAL A 161 -4.53 -7.15 9.36
N MET A 162 -3.66 -8.03 9.87
CA MET A 162 -2.99 -9.03 9.06
C MET A 162 -3.95 -10.04 8.44
N GLN A 163 -4.98 -10.47 9.17
CA GLN A 163 -6.02 -11.36 8.64
C GLN A 163 -6.83 -10.69 7.53
N THR A 164 -7.18 -9.40 7.67
CA THR A 164 -7.84 -8.63 6.61
C THR A 164 -7.00 -8.59 5.34
N ILE A 165 -5.70 -8.31 5.46
CA ILE A 165 -4.75 -8.32 4.34
C ILE A 165 -4.71 -9.69 3.67
N LEU A 166 -4.50 -10.76 4.45
CA LEU A 166 -4.40 -12.13 3.92
C LEU A 166 -5.69 -12.58 3.24
N LYS A 167 -6.85 -12.30 3.83
CA LYS A 167 -8.15 -12.63 3.23
C LYS A 167 -8.32 -11.98 1.86
N PHE A 168 -7.94 -10.71 1.73
CA PHE A 168 -8.02 -10.00 0.45
C PHE A 168 -7.01 -10.53 -0.57
N LEU A 169 -5.80 -10.90 -0.14
CA LEU A 169 -4.79 -11.49 -1.02
C LEU A 169 -5.19 -12.90 -1.53
N LEU A 170 -5.91 -13.68 -0.73
CA LEU A 170 -6.32 -15.05 -1.06
C LEU A 170 -7.67 -15.13 -1.78
N ALA A 171 -8.40 -14.02 -1.89
CA ALA A 171 -9.65 -13.97 -2.64
C ALA A 171 -9.38 -14.23 -4.14
N LYS A 172 -10.17 -15.13 -4.74
CA LYS A 172 -10.13 -15.43 -6.18
C LYS A 172 -10.85 -14.36 -6.98
#